data_AF-A0A846Y521-F1
#
_entry.id   AF-A0A846Y521-F1
#
_cell.length_a   1.000
_cell.length_b   1.000
_cell.length_c   1.000
_cell.angle_alpha   90.00
_cell.angle_beta   90.00
_cell.angle_gamma   90.00
#
_symmetry.space_group_name_H-M   'P 1'
#
loop_
_entity.id
_entity.type
_entity.pdbx_description
1 polymer ?
#
loop_
_entity_poly.entity_id
_entity_poly.type
_entity_poly.pdbx_seq_one_letter_code
_entity_poly.pdbx_strand_id
1 'polypeptide(L)'
;MVVEVTHTYRPLTPIHLAGKVPTAVNIARHVKQLLVAASAATLLAGPIATTATAAEGPAPLYNSAQQNFVEGDEAAGLADLRALLDTTPDDAQALALQGIWSDYTGDVITRENAFNRLAAIDPEMAQGARNLIGAIGAAVGTLPNPLPAIAGPQTGIAVLGYGLLPDGSLRPELVNRLTAAWLQALAAPMSPIVVSGGNPTNGVTEASAMAGWLIGRGIPASRILVEDRATSTVQNALFSSKLLHDAGATSAIVVTSPNHIRRAVADFMVAGTHVVGATTSLDQLVSELPPPNKAAQHNIYVDATRTFLLPASR
;
A
#
# COMPACT_ATOMS: atom_id res chain seq x y z
N MET A 1 52.64 30.43 26.04
CA MET A 1 51.39 31.21 26.10
C MET A 1 50.27 30.21 26.26
N VAL A 2 49.90 29.93 27.51
CA VAL A 2 48.94 28.89 27.93
C VAL A 2 47.59 29.58 28.07
N VAL A 3 46.55 29.07 27.44
CA VAL A 3 45.17 29.59 27.55
C VAL A 3 44.36 28.57 28.34
N GLU A 4 44.12 28.88 29.62
CA GLU A 4 43.14 28.20 30.47
C GLU A 4 41.72 28.61 30.05
N VAL A 5 40.83 27.63 29.92
CA VAL A 5 39.39 27.85 29.74
C VAL A 5 38.69 27.45 31.04
N THR A 6 38.29 28.44 31.83
CA THR A 6 37.53 28.25 33.08
C THR A 6 36.05 28.05 32.75
N HIS A 7 35.49 26.89 33.12
CA HIS A 7 34.04 26.63 33.11
C HIS A 7 33.38 27.20 34.37
N THR A 8 32.41 28.09 34.22
CA THR A 8 31.53 28.53 35.33
C THR A 8 30.13 27.92 35.17
N TYR A 9 29.77 27.06 36.11
CA TYR A 9 28.46 26.42 36.28
C TYR A 9 27.49 27.40 36.98
N ARG A 10 26.26 27.57 36.45
CA ARG A 10 25.17 28.32 37.12
C ARG A 10 24.03 27.37 37.49
N PRO A 11 23.53 27.37 38.75
CA PRO A 11 22.40 26.53 39.15
C PRO A 11 21.04 27.13 38.74
N LEU A 12 20.07 26.25 38.49
CA LEU A 12 18.70 26.55 38.04
C LEU A 12 17.80 27.02 39.21
N THR A 13 17.01 28.06 38.97
CA THR A 13 15.99 28.61 39.87
C THR A 13 14.66 27.85 39.73
N PRO A 14 13.91 27.55 40.81
CA PRO A 14 12.63 26.84 40.71
C PRO A 14 11.49 27.76 40.25
N ILE A 15 10.68 27.27 39.29
CA ILE A 15 9.49 27.96 38.76
C ILE A 15 8.27 27.62 39.65
N HIS A 16 7.67 28.66 40.23
CA HIS A 16 6.35 28.60 40.88
C HIS A 16 5.25 28.69 39.82
N LEU A 17 4.35 27.69 39.75
CA LEU A 17 3.13 27.73 38.96
C LEU A 17 1.94 28.10 39.85
N ALA A 18 1.49 29.35 39.74
CA ALA A 18 0.20 29.79 40.26
C ALA A 18 -0.53 30.56 39.13
N GLY A 19 -1.58 29.96 38.58
CA GLY A 19 -2.34 30.53 37.46
C GLY A 19 -3.79 30.04 37.46
N LYS A 20 -4.68 30.98 37.74
CA LYS A 20 -6.13 30.89 37.97
C LYS A 20 -6.95 30.16 36.89
N VAL A 21 -8.01 29.49 37.34
CA VAL A 21 -9.14 28.97 36.54
C VAL A 21 -10.23 30.04 36.39
N PRO A 22 -10.90 30.15 35.23
CA PRO A 22 -12.27 30.65 35.17
C PRO A 22 -13.27 29.63 34.59
N THR A 23 -14.20 29.26 35.47
CA THR A 23 -15.66 29.13 35.35
C THR A 23 -16.37 28.80 34.01
N ALA A 24 -17.01 27.62 34.05
CA ALA A 24 -18.27 27.12 33.46
C ALA A 24 -19.06 27.89 32.38
N VAL A 25 -19.53 27.13 31.38
CA VAL A 25 -20.80 27.34 30.67
C VAL A 25 -21.58 26.01 30.56
N ASN A 26 -22.86 26.08 30.94
CA ASN A 26 -23.88 25.02 30.93
C ASN A 26 -24.18 24.48 29.52
N ILE A 27 -24.41 23.17 29.39
CA ILE A 27 -25.14 22.57 28.25
C ILE A 27 -26.38 21.86 28.78
N ALA A 28 -27.53 22.29 28.27
CA ALA A 28 -28.86 21.85 28.65
C ALA A 28 -29.18 20.44 28.14
N ARG A 29 -29.98 19.72 28.95
CA ARG A 29 -30.74 18.50 28.63
C ARG A 29 -31.53 18.65 27.33
N HIS A 30 -31.75 17.56 26.60
CA HIS A 30 -33.03 17.10 26.03
C HIS A 30 -32.88 15.65 25.50
N VAL A 31 -33.35 14.65 26.23
CA VAL A 31 -33.56 13.28 25.70
C VAL A 31 -35.04 12.97 25.81
N LYS A 32 -35.71 12.87 24.66
CA LYS A 32 -37.09 12.41 24.55
C LYS A 32 -37.12 10.89 24.42
N GLN A 33 -38.06 10.30 25.14
CA GLN A 33 -38.40 8.88 25.21
C GLN A 33 -38.85 8.33 23.85
N LEU A 34 -38.52 7.07 23.55
CA LEU A 34 -39.24 6.27 22.56
C LEU A 34 -39.85 5.05 23.26
N LEU A 35 -41.18 5.00 23.22
CA LEU A 35 -42.00 3.83 23.51
C LEU A 35 -41.85 2.83 22.35
N VAL A 36 -41.60 1.56 22.67
CA VAL A 36 -41.75 0.45 21.73
C VAL A 36 -43.17 -0.12 21.89
N ALA A 37 -44.00 0.07 20.87
CA ALA A 37 -45.27 -0.62 20.74
C ALA A 37 -45.05 -1.94 19.99
N ALA A 38 -45.40 -3.05 20.63
CA ALA A 38 -45.48 -4.36 20.00
C ALA A 38 -46.72 -4.42 19.09
N SER A 39 -46.59 -5.01 17.90
CA SER A 39 -47.72 -5.39 17.07
C SER A 39 -47.46 -6.79 16.51
N ALA A 40 -48.31 -7.73 16.92
CA ALA A 40 -48.35 -9.09 16.42
C ALA A 40 -48.96 -9.08 15.01
N ALA A 41 -48.27 -9.69 14.04
CA ALA A 41 -48.81 -9.93 12.71
C ALA A 41 -49.02 -11.44 12.51
N THR A 42 -50.28 -11.79 12.26
CA THR A 42 -50.81 -13.11 12.00
C THR A 42 -50.28 -13.66 10.67
N LEU A 43 -49.78 -14.90 10.67
CA LEU A 43 -49.33 -15.62 9.47
C LEU A 43 -50.53 -16.11 8.64
N LEU A 44 -50.62 -15.66 7.39
CA LEU A 44 -51.38 -16.31 6.32
C LEU A 44 -50.42 -16.59 5.17
N ALA A 45 -50.12 -17.87 4.94
CA ALA A 45 -49.27 -18.35 3.85
C ALA A 45 -50.02 -18.25 2.52
N GLY A 46 -49.52 -17.39 1.62
CA GLY A 46 -49.89 -17.34 0.21
C GLY A 46 -48.77 -17.92 -0.67
N PRO A 47 -49.06 -18.30 -1.93
CA PRO A 47 -48.13 -19.04 -2.78
C PRO A 47 -46.86 -18.23 -3.08
N ILE A 48 -45.74 -18.94 -3.12
CA ILE A 48 -44.39 -18.42 -3.37
C ILE A 48 -44.36 -17.84 -4.79
N ALA A 49 -44.52 -16.52 -4.89
CA ALA A 49 -44.07 -15.80 -6.06
C ALA A 49 -42.54 -15.76 -5.96
N THR A 50 -41.86 -16.43 -6.89
CA THR A 50 -40.45 -16.18 -7.17
C THR A 50 -40.34 -14.72 -7.59
N THR A 51 -39.93 -13.86 -6.66
CA THR A 51 -39.52 -12.50 -6.98
C THR A 51 -38.29 -12.62 -7.87
N ALA A 52 -38.44 -12.28 -9.15
CA ALA A 52 -37.31 -11.89 -9.97
C ALA A 52 -36.56 -10.82 -9.17
N THR A 53 -35.34 -11.12 -8.75
CA THR A 53 -34.46 -10.13 -8.13
C THR A 53 -34.33 -8.99 -9.14
N ALA A 54 -34.81 -7.81 -8.74
CA ALA A 54 -34.59 -6.60 -9.52
C ALA A 54 -33.09 -6.54 -9.81
N ALA A 55 -32.73 -6.39 -11.10
CA ALA A 55 -31.34 -6.23 -11.51
C ALA A 55 -30.70 -5.18 -10.60
N GLU A 56 -29.77 -5.62 -9.75
CA GLU A 56 -29.11 -4.72 -8.83
C GLU A 56 -28.44 -3.62 -9.67
N GLY A 57 -28.53 -2.38 -9.20
CA GLY A 57 -27.98 -1.25 -9.94
C GLY A 57 -26.46 -1.38 -10.19
N PRO A 58 -25.87 -0.45 -10.93
CA PRO A 58 -24.46 -0.55 -11.33
C PRO A 58 -23.44 -0.61 -10.17
N ALA A 59 -23.75 0.02 -9.02
CA ALA A 59 -22.84 0.06 -7.87
C ALA A 59 -22.75 -1.29 -7.11
N PRO A 60 -23.86 -1.97 -6.77
CA PRO A 60 -23.82 -3.32 -6.19
C PRO A 60 -22.98 -4.33 -6.98
N LEU A 61 -23.14 -4.40 -8.31
CA LEU A 61 -22.38 -5.35 -9.14
C LEU A 61 -20.88 -5.02 -9.16
N TYR A 62 -20.50 -3.75 -9.20
CA TYR A 62 -19.10 -3.34 -9.09
C TYR A 62 -18.49 -3.76 -7.74
N ASN A 63 -19.23 -3.55 -6.64
CA ASN A 63 -18.78 -3.87 -5.29
C ASN A 63 -18.68 -5.39 -5.08
N SER A 64 -19.67 -6.14 -5.56
CA SER A 64 -19.66 -7.61 -5.56
C SER A 64 -18.49 -8.15 -6.36
N ALA A 65 -18.23 -7.60 -7.55
CA ALA A 65 -17.10 -8.00 -8.38
C ALA A 65 -15.75 -7.83 -7.66
N GLN A 66 -15.54 -6.69 -7.02
CA GLN A 66 -14.34 -6.40 -6.22
C GLN A 66 -14.21 -7.37 -5.03
N GLN A 67 -15.30 -7.61 -4.30
CA GLN A 67 -15.30 -8.53 -3.18
C GLN A 67 -14.94 -9.96 -3.62
N ASN A 68 -15.63 -10.48 -4.63
CA ASN A 68 -15.41 -11.82 -5.17
C ASN A 68 -13.96 -12.01 -5.63
N PHE A 69 -13.42 -11.04 -6.37
CA PHE A 69 -12.02 -11.10 -6.80
C PHE A 69 -11.07 -11.08 -5.61
N VAL A 70 -11.27 -10.19 -4.61
CA VAL A 70 -10.42 -10.16 -3.41
C VAL A 70 -10.47 -11.48 -2.62
N GLU A 71 -11.63 -12.13 -2.56
CA GLU A 71 -11.85 -13.41 -1.87
C GLU A 71 -11.31 -14.62 -2.64
N GLY A 72 -10.88 -14.44 -3.89
CA GLY A 72 -10.35 -15.50 -4.75
C GLY A 72 -11.41 -16.27 -5.53
N ASP A 73 -12.61 -15.71 -5.68
CA ASP A 73 -13.61 -16.18 -6.64
C ASP A 73 -13.57 -15.30 -7.90
N GLU A 74 -12.52 -15.50 -8.71
CA GLU A 74 -12.29 -14.65 -9.89
C GLU A 74 -13.34 -14.89 -10.98
N ALA A 75 -13.97 -16.07 -10.98
CA ALA A 75 -15.05 -16.41 -11.89
C ALA A 75 -16.32 -15.61 -11.57
N ALA A 76 -16.72 -15.55 -10.30
CA ALA A 76 -17.85 -14.71 -9.86
C ALA A 76 -17.54 -13.23 -10.08
N GLY A 77 -16.32 -12.78 -9.76
CA GLY A 77 -15.90 -11.39 -9.98
C GLY A 77 -16.01 -10.95 -11.44
N LEU A 78 -15.53 -11.78 -12.38
CA LEU A 78 -15.65 -11.51 -13.82
C LEU A 78 -17.08 -11.63 -14.34
N ALA A 79 -17.92 -12.49 -13.73
CA ALA A 79 -19.34 -12.60 -14.07
C ALA A 79 -20.11 -11.34 -13.67
N ASP A 80 -19.85 -10.79 -12.49
CA ASP A 80 -20.44 -9.54 -12.01
C ASP A 80 -20.04 -8.35 -12.88
N LEU A 81 -18.76 -8.26 -13.28
CA LEU A 81 -18.31 -7.23 -14.24
C LEU A 81 -19.00 -7.36 -15.61
N ARG A 82 -19.22 -8.60 -16.09
CA ARG A 82 -19.95 -8.82 -17.34
C ARG A 82 -21.39 -8.32 -17.22
N ALA A 83 -22.11 -8.70 -16.16
CA ALA A 83 -23.48 -8.25 -15.92
C ALA A 83 -23.57 -6.72 -15.78
N LEU A 84 -22.58 -6.10 -15.13
CA LEU A 84 -22.46 -4.65 -15.04
C LEU A 84 -22.32 -4.02 -16.43
N LEU A 85 -21.39 -4.53 -17.25
CA LEU A 85 -21.10 -4.00 -18.59
C LEU A 85 -22.20 -4.26 -19.61
N ASP A 86 -23.11 -5.22 -19.36
CA ASP A 86 -24.31 -5.42 -20.19
C ASP A 86 -25.32 -4.27 -20.02
N THR A 87 -25.33 -3.62 -18.86
CA THR A 87 -26.22 -2.46 -18.57
C THR A 87 -25.50 -1.12 -18.68
N THR A 88 -24.18 -1.11 -18.47
CA THR A 88 -23.32 0.09 -18.50
C THR A 88 -22.10 -0.16 -19.39
N PRO A 89 -22.28 -0.27 -20.72
CA PRO A 89 -21.22 -0.73 -21.62
C PRO A 89 -20.00 0.18 -21.71
N ASP A 90 -20.12 1.45 -21.33
CA ASP A 90 -19.05 2.44 -21.40
C ASP A 90 -18.41 2.73 -20.02
N ASP A 91 -18.64 1.87 -19.04
CA ASP A 91 -18.02 2.01 -17.72
C ASP A 91 -16.51 1.73 -17.77
N ALA A 92 -15.72 2.80 -17.81
CA ALA A 92 -14.26 2.72 -17.96
C ALA A 92 -13.58 1.92 -16.84
N GLN A 93 -13.99 2.08 -15.58
CA GLN A 93 -13.37 1.38 -14.46
C GLN A 93 -13.71 -0.11 -14.48
N ALA A 94 -14.95 -0.47 -14.83
CA ALA A 94 -15.35 -1.86 -14.97
C ALA A 94 -14.64 -2.56 -16.15
N LEU A 95 -14.46 -1.85 -17.29
CA LEU A 95 -13.66 -2.33 -18.41
C LEU A 95 -12.18 -2.52 -18.03
N ALA A 96 -11.61 -1.59 -17.25
CA ALA A 96 -10.25 -1.72 -16.76
C ALA A 96 -10.08 -2.96 -15.87
N LEU A 97 -10.97 -3.15 -14.88
CA LEU A 97 -10.95 -4.33 -14.03
C LEU A 97 -11.14 -5.62 -14.82
N GLN A 98 -12.09 -5.66 -15.77
CA GLN A 98 -12.34 -6.84 -16.61
C GLN A 98 -11.08 -7.21 -17.39
N GLY A 99 -10.41 -6.23 -18.01
CA GLY A 99 -9.17 -6.47 -18.73
C GLY A 99 -8.05 -7.00 -17.82
N ILE A 100 -7.82 -6.35 -16.69
CA ILE A 100 -6.74 -6.72 -15.75
C ILE A 100 -6.98 -8.10 -15.14
N TRP A 101 -8.22 -8.44 -14.75
CA TRP A 101 -8.53 -9.72 -14.13
C TRP A 101 -8.64 -10.86 -15.13
N SER A 102 -9.04 -10.59 -16.38
CA SER A 102 -8.95 -11.57 -17.46
C SER A 102 -7.49 -11.93 -17.81
N ASP A 103 -6.54 -11.00 -17.64
CA ASP A 103 -5.11 -11.32 -17.73
C ASP A 103 -4.66 -12.26 -16.60
N TYR A 104 -5.21 -12.11 -15.40
CA TYR A 104 -4.98 -13.03 -14.30
C TYR A 104 -5.55 -14.43 -14.58
N THR A 105 -6.77 -14.54 -15.10
CA THR A 105 -7.38 -15.86 -15.39
C THR A 105 -6.88 -16.49 -16.70
N GLY A 106 -6.13 -15.75 -17.52
CA GLY A 106 -5.63 -16.22 -18.81
C GLY A 106 -6.64 -16.11 -19.96
N ASP A 107 -7.75 -15.39 -19.75
CA ASP A 107 -8.76 -15.11 -20.79
C ASP A 107 -8.33 -13.94 -21.67
N VAL A 108 -7.45 -14.24 -22.63
CA VAL A 108 -6.89 -13.25 -23.55
C VAL A 108 -7.96 -12.56 -24.41
N ILE A 109 -9.02 -13.28 -24.79
CA ILE A 109 -10.07 -12.72 -25.66
C ILE A 109 -10.87 -11.66 -24.90
N THR A 110 -11.31 -11.97 -23.69
CA THR A 110 -12.02 -10.99 -22.85
C THR A 110 -11.13 -9.80 -22.50
N ARG A 111 -9.85 -10.06 -22.20
CA ARG A 111 -8.85 -9.00 -21.94
C ARG A 111 -8.75 -8.00 -23.08
N GLU A 112 -8.48 -8.47 -24.30
CA GLU A 112 -8.27 -7.58 -25.45
C GLU A 112 -9.57 -6.84 -25.82
N ASN A 113 -10.72 -7.51 -25.74
CA ASN A 113 -12.01 -6.85 -25.99
C ASN A 113 -12.29 -5.73 -24.98
N ALA A 114 -12.04 -5.97 -23.69
CA ALA A 114 -12.22 -4.98 -22.64
C ALA A 114 -11.29 -3.77 -22.85
N PHE A 115 -10.01 -4.00 -23.14
CA PHE A 115 -9.06 -2.90 -23.37
C PHE A 115 -9.26 -2.16 -24.69
N ASN A 116 -9.78 -2.80 -25.73
CA ASN A 116 -10.13 -2.11 -26.97
C ASN A 116 -11.35 -1.20 -26.77
N ARG A 117 -12.36 -1.67 -26.02
CA ARG A 117 -13.50 -0.84 -25.61
C ARG A 117 -13.05 0.31 -24.72
N LEU A 118 -12.22 0.02 -23.71
CA LEU A 118 -11.68 1.04 -22.82
C LEU A 118 -10.90 2.09 -23.59
N ALA A 119 -10.04 1.70 -24.55
CA ALA A 119 -9.25 2.64 -25.34
C ALA A 119 -10.09 3.58 -26.21
N ALA A 120 -11.32 3.18 -26.57
CA ALA A 120 -12.25 4.05 -27.30
C ALA A 120 -12.88 5.13 -26.42
N ILE A 121 -12.93 4.92 -25.10
CA ILE A 121 -13.60 5.80 -24.12
C ILE A 121 -12.55 6.62 -23.34
N ASP A 122 -11.52 5.94 -22.84
CA ASP A 122 -10.43 6.47 -22.03
C ASP A 122 -9.10 5.80 -22.45
N PRO A 123 -8.40 6.35 -23.47
CA PRO A 123 -7.15 5.80 -23.96
C PRO A 123 -6.02 5.85 -22.93
N GLU A 124 -6.05 6.82 -22.01
CA GLU A 124 -5.03 6.95 -20.97
C GLU A 124 -5.18 5.84 -19.93
N MET A 125 -6.41 5.59 -19.44
CA MET A 125 -6.69 4.47 -18.53
C MET A 125 -6.41 3.12 -19.21
N ALA A 126 -6.74 2.97 -20.50
CA ALA A 126 -6.41 1.76 -21.24
C ALA A 126 -4.90 1.51 -21.32
N GLN A 127 -4.11 2.55 -21.59
CA GLN A 127 -2.65 2.43 -21.60
C GLN A 127 -2.10 2.17 -20.20
N GLY A 128 -2.63 2.84 -19.18
CA GLY A 128 -2.27 2.61 -17.78
C GLY A 128 -2.53 1.17 -17.33
N ALA A 129 -3.69 0.61 -17.67
CA ALA A 129 -4.03 -0.78 -17.35
C ALA A 129 -3.13 -1.80 -18.08
N ARG A 130 -2.72 -1.51 -19.33
CA ARG A 130 -1.71 -2.33 -20.03
C ARG A 130 -0.32 -2.21 -19.39
N ASN A 131 0.09 -1.01 -19.01
CA ASN A 131 1.35 -0.78 -18.30
C ASN A 131 1.36 -1.51 -16.95
N LEU A 132 0.23 -1.56 -16.25
CA LEU A 132 0.05 -2.33 -15.01
C LEU A 132 0.31 -3.82 -15.24
N ILE A 133 -0.27 -4.43 -16.28
CA ILE A 133 0.00 -5.85 -16.59
C ILE A 133 1.49 -6.05 -16.89
N GLY A 134 2.11 -5.14 -17.64
CA GLY A 134 3.55 -5.15 -17.88
C GLY A 134 4.37 -5.08 -16.59
N ALA A 135 3.96 -4.23 -15.65
CA ALA A 135 4.58 -4.09 -14.34
C ALA A 135 4.45 -5.38 -13.50
N ILE A 136 3.28 -6.03 -13.49
CA ILE A 136 3.10 -7.33 -12.83
C ILE A 136 4.03 -8.38 -13.45
N GLY A 137 4.09 -8.46 -14.79
CA GLY A 137 4.98 -9.40 -15.48
C GLY A 137 6.46 -9.20 -15.14
N ALA A 138 6.93 -7.95 -15.14
CA ALA A 138 8.29 -7.61 -14.73
C ALA A 138 8.55 -7.94 -13.25
N ALA A 139 7.59 -7.65 -12.38
CA ALA A 139 7.68 -7.92 -10.95
C ALA A 139 7.71 -9.42 -10.63
N VAL A 140 6.91 -10.25 -11.31
CA VAL A 140 6.93 -11.72 -11.18
C VAL A 140 8.32 -12.27 -11.54
N GLY A 141 8.94 -11.71 -12.57
CA GLY A 141 10.31 -12.04 -13.00
C GLY A 141 11.42 -11.47 -12.11
N THR A 142 11.10 -10.62 -11.13
CA THR A 142 12.11 -10.05 -10.23
C THR A 142 12.69 -11.14 -9.34
N LEU A 143 14.02 -11.26 -9.34
CA LEU A 143 14.75 -12.18 -8.47
C LEU A 143 15.07 -11.48 -7.14
N PRO A 144 14.69 -12.08 -5.99
CA PRO A 144 15.21 -11.65 -4.70
C PRO A 144 16.74 -11.68 -4.70
N ASN A 145 17.38 -10.56 -4.34
CA ASN A 145 18.83 -10.41 -4.39
C ASN A 145 19.34 -9.71 -3.13
N PRO A 146 20.20 -10.34 -2.31
CA PRO A 146 20.72 -9.71 -1.10
C PRO A 146 21.85 -8.71 -1.37
N LEU A 147 22.34 -8.63 -2.60
CA LEU A 147 23.45 -7.75 -2.96
C LEU A 147 22.95 -6.35 -3.32
N PRO A 148 23.74 -5.30 -2.99
CA PRO A 148 23.47 -3.96 -3.46
C PRO A 148 23.40 -3.90 -5.00
N ALA A 149 22.37 -3.23 -5.52
CA ALA A 149 22.25 -2.92 -6.93
C ALA A 149 23.13 -1.71 -7.28
N ILE A 150 23.73 -1.75 -8.46
CA ILE A 150 24.42 -0.61 -9.07
C ILE A 150 23.34 0.25 -9.72
N ALA A 151 23.24 1.51 -9.29
CA ALA A 151 22.24 2.44 -9.81
C ALA A 151 22.81 3.83 -10.04
N GLY A 152 22.09 4.62 -10.84
CA GLY A 152 22.51 5.96 -11.25
C GLY A 152 22.39 7.00 -10.13
N PRO A 153 22.91 8.22 -10.36
CA PRO A 153 22.96 9.28 -9.36
C PRO A 153 21.57 9.81 -8.91
N GLN A 154 20.51 9.50 -9.66
CA GLN A 154 19.13 9.93 -9.37
C GLN A 154 18.25 8.75 -8.90
N THR A 155 18.86 7.72 -8.32
CA THR A 155 18.12 6.57 -7.77
C THR A 155 17.95 6.73 -6.25
N GLY A 156 16.71 6.61 -5.78
CA GLY A 156 16.40 6.54 -4.35
C GLY A 156 16.34 5.11 -3.82
N ILE A 157 16.28 4.96 -2.50
CA ILE A 157 16.14 3.66 -1.82
C ILE A 157 14.82 3.68 -1.05
N ALA A 158 13.91 2.75 -1.32
CA ALA A 158 12.65 2.61 -0.59
C ALA A 158 12.70 1.36 0.29
N VAL A 159 12.58 1.53 1.61
CA VAL A 159 12.65 0.45 2.60
C VAL A 159 11.28 0.23 3.22
N LEU A 160 10.75 -0.98 3.08
CA LEU A 160 9.40 -1.31 3.55
C LEU A 160 9.41 -1.97 4.93
N GLY A 161 8.47 -1.53 5.77
CA GLY A 161 8.18 -2.06 7.08
C GLY A 161 7.73 -3.54 7.12
N TYR A 162 7.82 -4.16 8.30
CA TYR A 162 7.50 -5.58 8.58
C TYR A 162 6.74 -5.78 9.89
N GLY A 163 6.39 -4.71 10.60
CA GLY A 163 5.88 -4.77 11.96
C GLY A 163 6.95 -4.60 13.04
N LEU A 164 6.57 -3.97 14.14
CA LEU A 164 7.34 -3.94 15.39
C LEU A 164 6.90 -5.09 16.32
N LEU A 165 7.74 -5.39 17.31
CA LEU A 165 7.36 -6.21 18.47
C LEU A 165 6.47 -5.39 19.41
N PRO A 166 5.67 -6.03 20.31
CA PRO A 166 4.75 -5.32 21.20
C PRO A 166 5.40 -4.25 22.10
N ASP A 167 6.69 -4.41 22.39
CA ASP A 167 7.49 -3.43 23.15
C ASP A 167 7.96 -2.21 22.32
N GLY A 168 7.71 -2.22 21.00
CA GLY A 168 8.14 -1.18 20.06
C GLY A 168 9.51 -1.45 19.43
N SER A 169 10.15 -2.58 19.74
CA SER A 169 11.44 -2.95 19.16
C SER A 169 11.30 -3.51 17.74
N LEU A 170 12.36 -3.39 16.94
CA LEU A 170 12.39 -3.91 15.57
C LEU A 170 12.36 -5.45 15.59
N ARG A 171 11.50 -6.05 14.76
CA ARG A 171 11.53 -7.50 14.52
C ARG A 171 12.84 -7.92 13.87
N PRO A 172 13.34 -9.15 14.09
CA PRO A 172 14.57 -9.64 13.46
C PRO A 172 14.59 -9.47 11.94
N GLU A 173 13.48 -9.76 11.27
CA GLU A 173 13.40 -9.59 9.82
C GLU A 173 13.39 -8.12 9.37
N LEU A 174 12.81 -7.21 10.17
CA LEU A 174 12.91 -5.78 9.90
C LEU A 174 14.37 -5.30 10.02
N VAL A 175 15.13 -5.84 10.98
CA VAL A 175 16.58 -5.60 11.08
C VAL A 175 17.34 -6.13 9.87
N ASN A 176 16.94 -7.28 9.32
CA ASN A 176 17.56 -7.81 8.10
C ASN A 176 17.30 -6.92 6.88
N ARG A 177 16.06 -6.43 6.70
CA ARG A 177 15.72 -5.45 5.65
C ARG A 177 16.53 -4.17 5.81
N LEU A 178 16.65 -3.66 7.02
CA LEU A 178 17.47 -2.48 7.31
C LEU A 178 18.96 -2.70 7.07
N THR A 179 19.45 -3.92 7.30
CA THR A 179 20.83 -4.29 6.99
C THR A 179 21.08 -4.27 5.48
N ALA A 180 20.16 -4.82 4.69
CA ALA A 180 20.20 -4.73 3.23
C ALA A 180 20.14 -3.27 2.73
N ALA A 181 19.24 -2.46 3.31
CA ALA A 181 19.14 -1.04 3.00
C ALA A 181 20.42 -0.26 3.36
N TRP A 182 21.05 -0.59 4.49
CA TRP A 182 22.30 0.02 4.92
C TRP A 182 23.45 -0.31 3.96
N LEU A 183 23.60 -1.58 3.55
CA LEU A 183 24.57 -1.97 2.53
C LEU A 183 24.33 -1.23 1.21
N GLN A 184 23.07 -1.11 0.78
CA GLN A 184 22.72 -0.34 -0.41
C GLN A 184 23.05 1.16 -0.25
N ALA A 185 22.80 1.73 0.93
CA ALA A 185 23.07 3.14 1.20
C ALA A 185 24.57 3.46 1.28
N LEU A 186 25.42 2.49 1.60
CA LEU A 186 26.88 2.59 1.51
C LEU A 186 27.35 2.54 0.05
N ALA A 187 26.75 1.68 -0.78
CA ALA A 187 27.04 1.61 -2.21
C ALA A 187 26.55 2.86 -2.98
N ALA A 188 25.49 3.51 -2.49
CA ALA A 188 24.91 4.71 -3.08
C ALA A 188 24.83 5.86 -2.04
N PRO A 189 25.96 6.53 -1.72
CA PRO A 189 26.05 7.47 -0.60
C PRO A 189 25.24 8.76 -0.77
N MET A 190 24.79 9.06 -1.99
CA MET A 190 24.01 10.28 -2.30
C MET A 190 22.50 10.03 -2.42
N SER A 191 22.06 8.77 -2.45
CA SER A 191 20.64 8.45 -2.64
C SER A 191 19.80 8.86 -1.44
N PRO A 192 18.63 9.50 -1.64
CA PRO A 192 17.62 9.63 -0.61
C PRO A 192 17.07 8.24 -0.23
N ILE A 193 16.73 8.07 1.04
CA ILE A 193 16.23 6.81 1.59
C ILE A 193 14.87 7.09 2.17
N VAL A 194 13.81 6.53 1.59
CA VAL A 194 12.49 6.51 2.22
C VAL A 194 12.38 5.26 3.07
N VAL A 195 11.99 5.42 4.34
CA VAL A 195 11.58 4.34 5.21
C VAL A 195 10.07 4.46 5.43
N SER A 196 9.31 3.41 5.11
CA SER A 196 7.84 3.47 5.07
C SER A 196 7.18 2.40 5.94
N GLY A 197 6.25 2.85 6.78
CA GLY A 197 5.49 2.01 7.70
C GLY A 197 4.87 2.83 8.83
N GLY A 198 3.56 3.02 8.78
CA GLY A 198 2.81 3.94 9.63
C GLY A 198 2.07 3.33 10.81
N ASN A 199 1.96 2.00 10.90
CA ASN A 199 1.26 1.34 12.01
C ASN A 199 2.04 1.54 13.32
N PRO A 200 1.54 2.32 14.29
CA PRO A 200 2.25 2.55 15.53
C PRO A 200 2.13 1.34 16.46
N THR A 201 3.23 0.95 17.09
CA THR A 201 3.27 -0.01 18.19
C THR A 201 3.96 0.64 19.37
N ASN A 202 3.30 0.66 20.53
CA ASN A 202 3.79 1.34 21.73
C ASN A 202 4.16 2.83 21.48
N GLY A 203 3.35 3.53 20.67
CA GLY A 203 3.56 4.94 20.33
C GLY A 203 4.67 5.22 19.30
N VAL A 204 5.29 4.18 18.74
CA VAL A 204 6.40 4.28 17.76
C VAL A 204 5.96 3.68 16.43
N THR A 205 6.12 4.41 15.33
CA THR A 205 5.89 3.87 13.98
C THR A 205 7.09 3.09 13.49
N GLU A 206 6.87 2.11 12.62
CA GLU A 206 7.96 1.36 11.98
C GLU A 206 8.94 2.29 11.28
N ALA A 207 8.45 3.27 10.53
CA ALA A 207 9.28 4.26 9.83
C ALA A 207 10.20 5.05 10.78
N SER A 208 9.69 5.48 11.94
CA SER A 208 10.50 6.19 12.93
C SER A 208 11.59 5.30 13.54
N ALA A 209 11.26 4.04 13.86
CA ALA A 209 12.23 3.08 14.38
C ALA A 209 13.31 2.70 13.34
N MET A 210 12.90 2.52 12.08
CA MET A 210 13.79 2.28 10.95
C MET A 210 14.77 3.43 10.73
N ALA A 211 14.28 4.68 10.77
CA ALA A 211 15.13 5.86 10.66
C ALA A 211 16.17 5.91 11.79
N GLY A 212 15.75 5.72 13.04
CA GLY A 212 16.65 5.69 14.20
C GLY A 212 17.75 4.63 14.06
N TRP A 213 17.40 3.44 13.55
CA TRP A 213 18.37 2.38 13.31
C TRP A 213 19.42 2.74 12.26
N LEU A 214 19.01 3.29 11.11
CA LEU A 214 19.92 3.70 10.04
C LEU A 214 20.85 4.85 10.48
N ILE A 215 20.30 5.84 11.20
CA ILE A 215 21.08 6.94 11.77
C ILE A 215 22.12 6.41 12.76
N GLY A 216 21.71 5.50 13.65
CA GLY A 216 22.62 4.84 14.60
C GLY A 216 23.74 4.03 13.93
N ARG A 217 23.60 3.70 12.65
CA ARG A 217 24.62 3.02 11.82
C ARG A 217 25.38 3.96 10.88
N GLY A 218 25.30 5.27 11.13
CA GLY A 218 26.13 6.28 10.46
C GLY A 218 25.54 6.84 9.16
N ILE A 219 24.29 6.53 8.82
CA ILE A 219 23.61 7.19 7.70
C ILE A 219 23.19 8.61 8.13
N PRO A 220 23.58 9.69 7.40
CA PRO A 220 23.15 11.04 7.71
C PRO A 220 21.62 11.16 7.76
N ALA A 221 21.08 11.77 8.82
CA ALA A 221 19.64 11.97 8.98
C ALA A 221 19.02 12.76 7.81
N SER A 222 19.78 13.68 7.20
CA SER A 222 19.35 14.45 6.02
C SER A 222 19.10 13.61 4.77
N ARG A 223 19.54 12.35 4.74
CA ARG A 223 19.24 11.40 3.65
C ARG A 223 17.95 10.62 3.87
N ILE A 224 17.43 10.59 5.10
CA ILE A 224 16.33 9.71 5.47
C ILE A 224 15.02 10.50 5.48
N LEU A 225 14.07 10.03 4.68
CA LEU A 225 12.72 10.54 4.57
C LEU A 225 11.80 9.53 5.28
N VAL A 226 11.10 9.99 6.31
CA VAL A 226 10.20 9.16 7.11
C VAL A 226 8.80 9.22 6.53
N GLU A 227 8.25 8.06 6.18
CA GLU A 227 6.86 7.90 5.74
C GLU A 227 6.11 7.08 6.78
N ASP A 228 5.33 7.74 7.64
CA ASP A 228 4.73 7.16 8.84
C ASP A 228 3.19 7.07 8.76
N ARG A 229 2.61 7.08 7.56
CA ARG A 229 1.15 7.03 7.36
C ARG A 229 0.67 5.74 6.72
N ALA A 230 1.52 5.03 5.97
CA ALA A 230 1.09 3.84 5.25
C ALA A 230 0.71 2.67 6.19
N THR A 231 -0.44 2.06 5.92
CA THR A 231 -0.95 0.88 6.63
C THR A 231 -1.08 -0.35 5.74
N SER A 232 -0.72 -0.24 4.45
CA SER A 232 -0.76 -1.31 3.45
C SER A 232 0.41 -1.22 2.46
N THR A 233 0.65 -2.30 1.71
CA THR A 233 1.68 -2.33 0.64
C THR A 233 1.43 -1.25 -0.41
N VAL A 234 0.18 -1.12 -0.84
CA VAL A 234 -0.29 -0.09 -1.78
C VAL A 234 0.09 1.31 -1.30
N GLN A 235 -0.21 1.63 -0.03
CA GLN A 235 0.11 2.93 0.53
C GLN A 235 1.61 3.14 0.70
N ASN A 236 2.36 2.10 1.10
CA ASN A 236 3.81 2.17 1.16
C ASN A 236 4.39 2.60 -0.20
N ALA A 237 3.93 1.97 -1.29
CA ALA A 237 4.39 2.28 -2.64
C ALA A 237 3.98 3.70 -3.08
N LEU A 238 2.71 4.07 -2.92
CA LEU A 238 2.21 5.39 -3.33
C LEU A 238 2.91 6.53 -2.57
N PHE A 239 2.99 6.42 -1.24
CA PHE A 239 3.57 7.48 -0.41
C PHE A 239 5.08 7.55 -0.55
N SER A 240 5.77 6.40 -0.65
CA SER A 240 7.21 6.38 -0.88
C SER A 240 7.58 6.90 -2.27
N SER A 241 6.84 6.52 -3.31
CA SER A 241 7.06 7.01 -4.68
C SER A 241 6.96 8.53 -4.73
N LYS A 242 5.97 9.11 -4.05
CA LYS A 242 5.84 10.56 -3.95
C LYS A 242 7.05 11.20 -3.26
N LEU A 243 7.47 10.70 -2.10
CA LEU A 243 8.61 11.25 -1.36
C LEU A 243 9.93 11.14 -2.13
N LEU A 244 10.14 10.03 -2.84
CA LEU A 244 11.29 9.84 -3.72
C LEU A 244 11.31 10.84 -4.86
N HIS A 245 10.18 11.02 -5.53
CA HIS A 245 10.04 11.99 -6.60
C HIS A 245 10.26 13.43 -6.11
N ASP A 246 9.66 13.81 -4.97
CA ASP A 246 9.84 15.13 -4.35
C ASP A 246 11.31 15.38 -3.96
N ALA A 247 12.06 14.32 -3.66
CA ALA A 247 13.51 14.37 -3.38
C ALA A 247 14.39 14.33 -4.64
N GLY A 248 13.80 14.37 -5.84
CA GLY A 248 14.50 14.40 -7.13
C GLY A 248 14.96 13.04 -7.65
N ALA A 249 14.49 11.93 -7.07
CA ALA A 249 14.76 10.60 -7.60
C ALA A 249 13.88 10.30 -8.82
N THR A 250 14.47 9.76 -9.88
CA THR A 250 13.78 9.33 -11.11
C THR A 250 13.60 7.82 -11.18
N SER A 251 14.21 7.09 -10.24
CA SER A 251 14.14 5.64 -10.11
C SER A 251 14.32 5.23 -8.65
N ALA A 252 13.99 3.98 -8.34
CA ALA A 252 14.14 3.44 -6.99
C ALA A 252 14.77 2.05 -6.97
N ILE A 253 15.48 1.78 -5.89
CA ILE A 253 15.78 0.44 -5.40
C ILE A 253 14.78 0.13 -4.29
N VAL A 254 14.01 -0.94 -4.44
CA VAL A 254 13.04 -1.38 -3.42
C VAL A 254 13.72 -2.39 -2.49
N VAL A 255 13.56 -2.21 -1.19
CA VAL A 255 14.14 -3.04 -0.13
C VAL A 255 13.06 -3.65 0.76
N THR A 256 12.97 -4.98 0.76
CA THR A 256 12.01 -5.75 1.60
C THR A 256 12.43 -7.23 1.68
N SER A 257 11.65 -8.09 2.35
CA SER A 257 11.89 -9.55 2.39
C SER A 257 11.72 -10.20 1.00
N PRO A 258 12.40 -11.33 0.74
CA PRO A 258 12.23 -12.12 -0.50
C PRO A 258 10.79 -12.48 -0.85
N ASN A 259 9.99 -12.90 0.13
CA ASN A 259 8.58 -13.26 -0.09
C ASN A 259 7.67 -12.06 -0.41
N HIS A 260 8.16 -10.84 -0.22
CA HIS A 260 7.40 -9.60 -0.41
C HIS A 260 7.87 -8.79 -1.61
N ILE A 261 9.08 -9.04 -2.12
CA ILE A 261 9.74 -8.17 -3.10
C ILE A 261 8.96 -8.04 -4.40
N ARG A 262 8.39 -9.13 -4.92
CA ARG A 262 7.65 -9.10 -6.18
C ARG A 262 6.38 -8.27 -6.08
N ARG A 263 5.61 -8.43 -4.99
CA ARG A 263 4.42 -7.61 -4.73
C ARG A 263 4.79 -6.13 -4.61
N ALA A 264 5.82 -5.82 -3.82
CA ALA A 264 6.29 -4.46 -3.66
C ALA A 264 6.75 -3.84 -4.99
N VAL A 265 7.54 -4.56 -5.80
CA VAL A 265 8.02 -4.05 -7.10
C VAL A 265 6.85 -3.75 -8.03
N ALA A 266 5.83 -4.62 -8.10
CA ALA A 266 4.64 -4.36 -8.90
C ALA A 266 3.96 -3.05 -8.46
N ASP A 267 3.74 -2.86 -7.15
CA ASP A 267 3.11 -1.65 -6.64
C ASP A 267 3.95 -0.39 -6.91
N PHE A 268 5.27 -0.42 -6.72
CA PHE A 268 6.11 0.74 -7.04
C PHE A 268 6.06 1.09 -8.54
N MET A 269 6.10 0.09 -9.41
CA MET A 269 6.00 0.31 -10.86
C MET A 269 4.63 0.87 -11.25
N VAL A 270 3.54 0.36 -10.68
CA VAL A 270 2.18 0.86 -10.92
C VAL A 270 1.99 2.27 -10.35
N ALA A 271 2.63 2.59 -9.22
CA ALA A 271 2.68 3.94 -8.66
C ALA A 271 3.51 4.94 -9.50
N GLY A 272 4.09 4.50 -10.62
CA GLY A 272 4.85 5.34 -11.55
C GLY A 272 6.35 5.41 -11.26
N THR A 273 6.87 4.60 -10.32
CA THR A 273 8.31 4.57 -10.04
C THR A 273 9.03 3.59 -10.96
N HIS A 274 10.08 4.07 -11.63
CA HIS A 274 11.00 3.19 -12.35
C HIS A 274 11.87 2.40 -11.36
N VAL A 275 11.53 1.12 -11.14
CA VAL A 275 12.30 0.25 -10.26
C VAL A 275 13.50 -0.32 -11.01
N VAL A 276 14.70 0.06 -10.57
CA VAL A 276 15.99 -0.34 -11.20
C VAL A 276 16.75 -1.37 -10.37
N GLY A 277 16.27 -1.68 -9.17
CA GLY A 277 16.85 -2.69 -8.30
C GLY A 277 15.87 -3.17 -7.23
N ALA A 278 16.08 -4.40 -6.81
CA ALA A 278 15.31 -5.06 -5.78
C ALA A 278 16.30 -5.75 -4.84
N THR A 279 16.52 -5.18 -3.66
CA THR A 279 17.44 -5.73 -2.68
C THR A 279 16.64 -6.36 -1.54
N THR A 280 17.05 -7.54 -1.08
CA THR A 280 16.29 -8.27 -0.05
C THR A 280 17.13 -8.66 1.15
N SER A 281 16.47 -9.03 2.23
CA SER A 281 17.09 -9.82 3.29
C SER A 281 17.47 -11.22 2.76
N LEU A 282 18.15 -12.00 3.61
CA LEU A 282 18.49 -13.40 3.35
C LEU A 282 17.38 -14.38 3.81
N ASP A 283 16.40 -13.91 4.58
CA ASP A 283 15.36 -14.77 5.12
C ASP A 283 14.48 -15.33 4.00
N GLN A 284 14.24 -16.63 4.00
CA GLN A 284 13.47 -17.34 2.95
C GLN A 284 13.99 -17.16 1.52
N LEU A 285 15.24 -16.68 1.33
CA LEU A 285 15.75 -16.35 0.00
C LEU A 285 15.65 -17.52 -1.00
N VAL A 286 16.09 -18.71 -0.59
CA VAL A 286 16.13 -19.90 -1.47
C VAL A 286 14.73 -20.34 -1.91
N SER A 287 13.74 -20.32 -1.01
CA SER A 287 12.36 -20.70 -1.33
C SER A 287 11.69 -19.71 -2.27
N GLU A 288 12.19 -18.46 -2.31
CA GLU A 288 11.62 -17.37 -3.10
C GLU A 288 12.35 -17.15 -4.44
N LEU A 289 13.40 -17.93 -4.76
CA LEU A 289 14.09 -17.84 -6.05
C LEU A 289 13.16 -18.17 -7.24
N PRO A 290 12.35 -19.24 -7.22
CA PRO A 290 11.44 -19.53 -8.31
C PRO A 290 10.35 -18.45 -8.45
N PRO A 291 9.91 -18.10 -9.66
CA PRO A 291 8.73 -17.25 -9.83
C PRO A 291 7.48 -17.88 -9.21
N PRO A 292 6.58 -17.08 -8.59
CA PRO A 292 5.34 -17.58 -8.03
C PRO A 292 4.44 -18.17 -9.12
N ASN A 293 3.75 -19.27 -8.81
CA ASN A 293 2.68 -19.77 -9.66
C ASN A 293 1.53 -18.75 -9.74
N LYS A 294 0.58 -18.96 -10.67
CA LYS A 294 -0.47 -17.95 -10.93
C LYS A 294 -1.34 -17.67 -9.69
N ALA A 295 -1.72 -18.68 -8.92
CA ALA A 295 -2.49 -18.49 -7.68
C ALA A 295 -1.74 -17.63 -6.65
N ALA A 296 -0.41 -17.80 -6.52
CA ALA A 296 0.43 -16.98 -5.65
C ALA A 296 0.60 -15.53 -6.15
N GLN A 297 0.20 -15.22 -7.39
CA GLN A 297 0.19 -13.87 -7.94
C GLN A 297 -1.10 -13.10 -7.62
N HIS A 298 -2.13 -13.75 -7.08
CA HIS A 298 -3.44 -13.14 -6.81
C HIS A 298 -3.36 -11.79 -6.10
N ASN A 299 -2.66 -11.77 -4.96
CA ASN A 299 -2.49 -10.57 -4.15
C ASN A 299 -1.66 -9.48 -4.85
N ILE A 300 -0.84 -9.83 -5.85
CA ILE A 300 -0.13 -8.85 -6.68
C ILE A 300 -1.12 -8.13 -7.59
N TYR A 301 -2.09 -8.85 -8.19
CA TYR A 301 -3.14 -8.23 -9.00
C TYR A 301 -4.08 -7.37 -8.16
N VAL A 302 -4.47 -7.84 -6.97
CA VAL A 302 -5.33 -7.08 -6.03
C VAL A 302 -4.65 -5.77 -5.60
N ASP A 303 -3.39 -5.81 -5.22
CA ASP A 303 -2.68 -4.60 -4.81
C ASP A 303 -2.43 -3.68 -6.03
N ALA A 304 -2.07 -4.24 -7.20
CA ALA A 304 -1.86 -3.46 -8.41
C ALA A 304 -3.12 -2.68 -8.86
N THR A 305 -4.33 -3.27 -8.80
CA THR A 305 -5.55 -2.53 -9.16
C THR A 305 -5.82 -1.36 -8.20
N ARG A 306 -5.52 -1.54 -6.91
CA ARG A 306 -5.64 -0.49 -5.88
C ARG A 306 -4.57 0.58 -6.03
N THR A 307 -3.34 0.19 -6.35
CA THR A 307 -2.23 1.13 -6.63
C THR A 307 -2.50 1.94 -7.89
N PHE A 308 -3.20 1.38 -8.87
CA PHE A 308 -3.70 2.07 -10.06
C PHE A 308 -4.92 2.96 -9.78
N LEU A 309 -5.34 3.08 -8.52
CA LEU A 309 -6.42 3.94 -8.05
C LEU A 309 -7.80 3.60 -8.63
N LEU A 310 -8.02 2.34 -9.03
CA LEU A 310 -9.38 1.85 -9.27
C LEU A 310 -10.10 1.73 -7.92
N PRO A 311 -11.32 2.29 -7.77
CA PRO A 311 -12.04 2.26 -6.51
C PRO A 311 -12.25 0.83 -6.01
N ALA A 312 -11.98 0.58 -4.72
CA ALA A 312 -12.31 -0.72 -4.12
C ALA A 312 -13.83 -0.95 -4.01
N SER A 313 -14.63 0.13 -4.09
CA SER A 313 -16.08 0.12 -4.08
C SER A 313 -16.66 1.44 -4.63
N ARG A 314 -17.94 1.47 -4.93
CA ARG A 314 -18.77 2.61 -5.36
C ARG A 314 -19.98 2.82 -4.45
#